data_AF-A0A9N9C1W4-F1
#
_entry.id   AF-A0A9N9C1W4-F1
#
_cell.length_a   1.000
_cell.length_b   1.000
_cell.length_c   1.000
_cell.angle_alpha   90.00
_cell.angle_beta   90.00
_cell.angle_gamma   90.00
#
_symmetry.space_group_name_H-M   'P 1'
#
loop_
_entity.id
_entity.type
_entity.pdbx_description
1 polymer ?
#
loop_
_entity_poly.entity_id
_entity_poly.type
_entity_poly.pdbx_seq_one_letter_code
_entity_poly.pdbx_strand_id
1 'polypeptide(L)'
;MIDKILKKLSLKNCKKGSRYILGGLVTLWLTLVLLAPLIEFAKIVTFIFVRSDDVIKLNNAVELTYFLIASFVPCKSLCSLDRAIADMHRILSITQLSHFIGWIIATNCIACCIQTGLTPNILKQKLLDDIGDIPSNCPSDYPYPVPKLYLACMIRATNFVFMWMYTCLNIIFLLMAFSGILPTEDELVRKKKDFNIKTIIEGIEDDEEKK
;
A
#
# COMPACT_ATOMS: atom_id res chain seq x y z
N MET A 1 40.67 -12.37 -16.33
CA MET A 1 40.34 -10.92 -16.24
C MET A 1 38.96 -10.62 -16.79
N ILE A 2 38.58 -11.19 -17.93
CA ILE A 2 37.28 -11.00 -18.61
C ILE A 2 36.08 -11.44 -17.74
N ASP A 3 36.14 -12.57 -17.04
CA ASP A 3 35.03 -13.02 -16.16
C ASP A 3 34.72 -12.05 -15.01
N LYS A 4 35.75 -11.39 -14.45
CA LYS A 4 35.54 -10.36 -13.42
C LYS A 4 34.83 -9.14 -14.00
N ILE A 5 35.10 -8.78 -15.25
CA ILE A 5 34.47 -7.64 -15.94
C ILE A 5 33.02 -7.96 -16.29
N LEU A 6 32.76 -9.16 -16.83
CA LEU A 6 31.40 -9.63 -17.14
C LEU A 6 30.53 -9.72 -15.88
N LYS A 7 31.04 -10.27 -14.78
CA LYS A 7 30.31 -10.35 -13.50
C LYS A 7 29.99 -8.97 -12.94
N LYS A 8 30.91 -8.01 -13.07
CA LYS A 8 30.72 -6.61 -12.63
C LYS A 8 29.71 -5.85 -13.50
N LEU A 9 29.69 -6.07 -14.82
CA LEU A 9 28.70 -5.50 -15.74
C LEU A 9 27.31 -6.08 -15.51
N SER A 10 27.19 -7.40 -15.35
CA SER A 10 25.93 -8.09 -15.04
C SER A 10 25.31 -7.59 -13.74
N LEU A 11 26.11 -7.44 -12.68
CA LEU A 11 25.67 -6.88 -11.40
C LEU A 11 25.23 -5.42 -11.53
N LYS A 12 25.93 -4.61 -12.33
CA LYS A 12 25.60 -3.19 -12.51
C LYS A 12 24.28 -2.99 -13.26
N ASN A 13 24.04 -3.77 -14.31
CA ASN A 13 22.79 -3.73 -15.07
C ASN A 13 21.60 -4.25 -14.23
N CYS A 14 21.80 -5.31 -13.44
CA CYS A 14 20.80 -5.82 -12.50
C CYS A 14 20.41 -4.76 -11.45
N LYS A 15 21.38 -4.02 -10.90
CA LYS A 15 21.11 -2.93 -9.94
C LYS A 15 20.38 -1.73 -10.55
N LYS A 16 20.45 -1.49 -11.86
CA LYS A 16 19.75 -0.37 -12.51
C LYS A 16 18.27 -0.71 -12.75
N GLY A 17 17.99 -1.92 -13.25
CA GLY A 17 16.61 -2.40 -13.46
C GLY A 17 15.80 -2.47 -12.15
N SER A 18 16.41 -2.97 -11.07
CA SER A 18 15.76 -3.08 -9.77
C SER A 18 15.23 -1.75 -9.21
N ARG A 19 15.92 -0.62 -9.47
CA ARG A 19 15.48 0.70 -8.99
C ARG A 19 14.19 1.17 -9.66
N TYR A 20 14.03 0.94 -10.96
CA TYR A 20 12.81 1.30 -11.67
C TYR A 20 11.63 0.44 -11.22
N ILE A 21 11.85 -0.86 -11.02
CA ILE A 21 10.84 -1.78 -10.48
C ILE A 21 10.43 -1.34 -9.07
N LEU A 22 11.39 -1.06 -8.19
CA LEU A 22 11.12 -0.58 -6.83
C LEU A 22 10.36 0.74 -6.84
N GLY A 23 10.77 1.69 -7.69
CA GLY A 23 10.07 2.96 -7.87
C GLY A 23 8.61 2.76 -8.29
N GLY A 24 8.36 1.92 -9.30
CA GLY A 24 7.01 1.60 -9.76
C GLY A 24 6.15 0.93 -8.67
N LEU A 25 6.72 0.00 -7.91
CA LEU A 25 6.03 -0.64 -6.77
C LEU A 25 5.68 0.36 -5.67
N VAL A 26 6.58 1.30 -5.36
CA VAL A 26 6.33 2.34 -4.35
C VAL A 26 5.24 3.30 -4.83
N THR A 27 5.26 3.72 -6.10
CA THR A 27 4.21 4.56 -6.68
C THR A 27 2.85 3.86 -6.67
N LEU A 28 2.80 2.57 -7.05
CA LEU A 28 1.59 1.77 -6.98
C LEU A 28 1.07 1.66 -5.54
N TRP A 29 1.96 1.43 -4.59
CA TRP A 29 1.64 1.35 -3.17
C TRP A 29 1.04 2.65 -2.64
N LEU A 30 1.69 3.79 -2.91
CA LEU A 30 1.19 5.12 -2.53
C LEU A 30 -0.21 5.38 -3.12
N THR A 31 -0.42 4.97 -4.37
CA THR A 31 -1.72 5.12 -5.04
C THR A 31 -2.80 4.29 -4.34
N LEU A 32 -2.50 3.03 -3.98
CA LEU A 32 -3.44 2.17 -3.25
C LEU A 32 -3.75 2.71 -1.84
N VAL A 33 -2.74 3.24 -1.15
CA VAL A 33 -2.90 3.87 0.19
C VAL A 33 -3.88 5.04 0.15
N LEU A 34 -3.89 5.82 -0.94
CA LEU A 34 -4.83 6.93 -1.13
C LEU A 34 -6.20 6.48 -1.63
N LEU A 35 -6.25 5.47 -2.51
CA LEU A 35 -7.52 4.98 -3.07
C LEU A 35 -8.35 4.18 -2.06
N ALA A 36 -7.73 3.43 -1.15
CA ALA A 36 -8.45 2.63 -0.16
C ALA A 36 -9.45 3.44 0.70
N PRO A 37 -9.07 4.54 1.37
CA PRO A 37 -10.03 5.33 2.15
C PRO A 37 -11.10 5.99 1.27
N LEU A 38 -10.78 6.35 0.01
CA LEU A 38 -11.75 6.92 -0.93
C LEU A 38 -12.82 5.89 -1.34
N ILE A 39 -12.42 4.66 -1.61
CA ILE A 39 -13.34 3.57 -1.95
C ILE A 39 -14.20 3.19 -0.74
N GLU A 40 -13.62 3.12 0.46
CA GLU A 40 -14.40 2.89 1.69
C GLU A 40 -15.40 4.01 1.96
N PHE A 41 -14.99 5.27 1.75
CA PHE A 41 -15.92 6.40 1.83
C PHE A 41 -17.06 6.28 0.81
N ALA A 42 -16.74 5.95 -0.45
CA ALA A 42 -17.73 5.73 -1.49
C ALA A 42 -18.70 4.60 -1.14
N LYS A 43 -18.21 3.54 -0.49
CA LYS A 43 -19.03 2.43 0.03
C LYS A 43 -20.04 2.98 1.05
N ILE A 44 -19.57 3.66 2.10
CA ILE A 44 -20.43 4.24 3.14
C ILE A 44 -21.50 5.15 2.53
N VAL A 45 -21.11 6.06 1.65
CA VAL A 45 -22.04 6.98 0.98
C VAL A 45 -23.09 6.22 0.18
N THR A 46 -22.68 5.22 -0.60
CA THR A 46 -23.60 4.39 -1.39
C THR A 46 -24.60 3.64 -0.51
N PHE A 47 -24.14 3.07 0.61
CA PHE A 47 -25.02 2.38 1.54
C PHE A 47 -26.01 3.31 2.25
N ILE A 48 -25.60 4.54 2.57
CA ILE A 48 -26.52 5.56 3.10
C ILE A 48 -27.63 5.85 2.07
N PHE A 49 -27.28 5.94 0.78
CA PHE A 49 -28.26 6.16 -0.29
C PHE A 49 -29.17 4.97 -0.59
N VAL A 50 -28.70 3.73 -0.38
CA VAL A 50 -29.52 2.51 -0.56
C VAL A 50 -30.45 2.29 0.64
N ARG A 51 -30.05 2.73 1.83
CA ARG A 51 -30.83 2.57 3.07
C ARG A 51 -32.17 3.30 3.04
N SER A 52 -32.35 4.31 2.19
CA SER A 52 -33.64 5.02 2.06
C SER A 52 -34.80 4.10 1.69
N ASP A 53 -34.50 2.93 1.13
CA ASP A 53 -35.50 2.03 0.57
C ASP A 53 -35.86 0.86 1.54
N ASP A 54 -35.39 0.90 2.81
CA ASP A 54 -35.65 -0.06 3.91
C ASP A 54 -35.31 -1.55 3.65
N VAL A 55 -34.71 -1.88 2.50
CA VAL A 55 -34.42 -3.28 2.13
C VAL A 55 -33.24 -3.87 2.93
N ILE A 56 -32.33 -3.05 3.47
CA ILE A 56 -31.05 -3.53 4.04
C ILE A 56 -30.67 -2.82 5.33
N LYS A 57 -30.37 -3.62 6.37
CA LYS A 57 -29.85 -3.15 7.66
C LYS A 57 -28.33 -3.32 7.72
N LEU A 58 -27.61 -2.29 7.28
CA LEU A 58 -26.16 -2.24 7.45
C LEU A 58 -25.79 -1.79 8.87
N ASN A 59 -24.77 -2.42 9.46
CA ASN A 59 -24.22 -2.02 10.75
C ASN A 59 -23.25 -0.83 10.59
N ASN A 60 -23.78 0.39 10.67
CA ASN A 60 -23.01 1.63 10.53
C ASN A 60 -21.77 1.70 11.43
N ALA A 61 -21.81 1.09 12.62
CA ALA A 61 -20.69 1.14 13.56
C ALA A 61 -19.47 0.36 13.05
N VAL A 62 -19.70 -0.80 12.43
CA VAL A 62 -18.64 -1.64 11.85
C VAL A 62 -17.99 -0.91 10.67
N GLU A 63 -18.82 -0.35 9.79
CA GLU A 63 -18.33 0.34 8.59
C GLU A 63 -17.57 1.63 8.92
N LEU A 64 -18.05 2.40 9.88
CA LEU A 64 -17.33 3.58 10.36
C LEU A 64 -15.98 3.19 10.98
N THR A 65 -15.92 2.06 11.70
CA THR A 65 -14.66 1.55 12.27
C THR A 65 -13.67 1.19 11.16
N TYR A 66 -14.11 0.48 10.12
CA TYR A 66 -13.27 0.17 8.96
C TYR A 66 -12.76 1.43 8.27
N PHE A 67 -13.62 2.42 8.05
CA PHE A 67 -13.22 3.69 7.47
C PHE A 67 -12.19 4.45 8.32
N LEU A 68 -12.36 4.47 9.64
CA LEU A 68 -11.39 5.10 10.54
C LEU A 68 -10.03 4.40 10.49
N ILE A 69 -10.01 3.07 10.49
CA ILE A 69 -8.77 2.28 10.36
C ILE A 69 -8.11 2.56 9.00
N ALA A 70 -8.89 2.47 7.92
CA ALA A 70 -8.43 2.71 6.55
C ALA A 70 -7.94 4.14 6.32
N SER A 71 -8.44 5.12 7.07
CA SER A 71 -8.01 6.52 7.00
C SER A 71 -6.80 6.83 7.88
N PHE A 72 -6.65 6.13 9.01
CA PHE A 72 -5.56 6.38 9.95
C PHE A 72 -4.20 5.94 9.39
N VAL A 73 -4.16 4.84 8.65
CA VAL A 73 -2.94 4.32 7.99
C VAL A 73 -2.34 5.32 7.00
N PRO A 74 -3.09 5.85 5.99
CA PRO A 74 -2.60 6.90 5.10
C PRO A 74 -2.26 8.17 5.85
N CYS A 75 -3.05 8.59 6.84
CA CYS A 75 -2.76 9.80 7.61
C CYS A 75 -1.40 9.71 8.32
N LYS A 76 -1.10 8.59 8.97
CA LYS A 76 0.22 8.36 9.58
C LYS A 76 1.33 8.29 8.54
N SER A 77 1.07 7.66 7.39
CA SER A 77 2.02 7.54 6.29
C SER A 77 2.34 8.89 5.67
N LEU A 78 1.34 9.73 5.42
CA LEU A 78 1.46 11.07 4.86
C LEU A 78 2.11 12.05 5.84
N CYS A 79 1.71 12.04 7.11
CA CYS A 79 2.39 12.85 8.15
C CYS A 79 3.86 12.41 8.37
N SER A 80 4.20 11.16 8.04
CA SER A 80 5.58 10.69 8.03
C SER A 80 6.27 11.05 6.72
N LEU A 81 5.54 11.08 5.60
CA LEU A 81 6.02 11.48 4.30
C LEU A 81 6.36 12.97 4.27
N ASP A 82 5.56 13.86 4.85
CA ASP A 82 5.88 15.30 4.94
C ASP A 82 7.19 15.55 5.70
N ARG A 83 7.40 14.79 6.79
CA ARG A 83 8.69 14.79 7.51
C ARG A 83 9.82 14.16 6.69
N ALA A 84 9.53 13.11 5.93
CA ALA A 84 10.51 12.46 5.06
C ALA A 84 10.80 13.26 3.78
N ILE A 85 9.91 14.14 3.32
CA ILE A 85 10.12 15.06 2.19
C ILE A 85 10.94 16.26 2.69
N ALA A 86 10.64 16.77 3.90
CA ALA A 86 11.48 17.77 4.56
C ALA A 86 12.90 17.25 4.86
N ASP A 87 13.02 15.93 5.08
CA ASP A 87 14.28 15.21 5.30
C ASP A 87 14.52 14.18 4.17
N MET A 88 14.37 14.61 2.91
CA MET A 88 14.40 13.79 1.67
C MET A 88 15.67 12.92 1.49
N HIS A 89 16.61 13.00 2.41
CA HIS A 89 17.86 12.27 2.43
C HIS A 89 17.91 11.10 3.43
N ARG A 90 17.00 11.03 4.40
CA ARG A 90 16.86 9.93 5.36
C ARG A 90 15.70 9.03 4.93
N ILE A 91 15.94 8.37 3.80
CA ILE A 91 15.09 7.29 3.27
C ILE A 91 14.80 6.33 4.42
N LEU A 92 13.55 6.39 4.89
CA LEU A 92 12.80 5.35 5.58
C LEU A 92 13.72 4.31 6.23
N SER A 93 14.26 4.62 7.42
CA SER A 93 15.21 3.71 8.07
C SER A 93 14.61 2.32 8.09
N ILE A 94 15.41 1.30 7.77
CA ILE A 94 14.96 -0.09 7.65
C ILE A 94 14.18 -0.51 8.91
N THR A 95 14.56 0.04 10.07
CA THR A 95 13.89 -0.11 11.36
C THR A 95 12.49 0.50 11.45
N GLN A 96 12.25 1.68 10.87
CA GLN A 96 10.91 2.28 10.79
C GLN A 96 10.03 1.52 9.80
N LEU A 97 10.59 1.13 8.65
CA LEU A 97 9.88 0.35 7.65
C LEU A 97 9.48 -1.03 8.21
N SER A 98 10.36 -1.71 8.95
CA SER A 98 10.03 -3.01 9.55
C SER A 98 8.94 -2.91 10.61
N HIS A 99 8.96 -1.86 11.44
CA HIS A 99 7.91 -1.64 12.44
C HIS A 99 6.57 -1.32 11.78
N PHE A 100 6.59 -0.48 10.75
CA PHE A 100 5.41 -0.10 10.00
C PHE A 100 4.80 -1.29 9.24
N ILE A 101 5.63 -2.09 8.55
CA ILE A 101 5.17 -3.31 7.88
C ILE A 101 4.66 -4.32 8.91
N GLY A 102 5.33 -4.50 10.05
CA GLY A 102 4.86 -5.38 11.12
C GLY A 102 3.49 -4.97 11.65
N TRP A 103 3.26 -3.67 11.79
CA TRP A 103 1.96 -3.13 12.21
C TRP A 103 0.87 -3.35 11.15
N ILE A 104 1.20 -3.17 9.87
CA ILE A 104 0.29 -3.45 8.73
C ILE A 104 -0.06 -4.93 8.67
N ILE A 105 0.92 -5.83 8.84
CA ILE A 105 0.67 -7.27 8.83
C ILE A 105 -0.20 -7.66 10.03
N ALA A 106 0.10 -7.15 11.23
CA ALA A 106 -0.70 -7.42 12.41
C ALA A 106 -2.15 -6.95 12.23
N THR A 107 -2.37 -5.73 11.72
CA THR A 107 -3.71 -5.19 11.48
C THR A 107 -4.46 -5.92 10.37
N ASN A 108 -3.80 -6.28 9.27
CA ASN A 108 -4.41 -7.11 8.21
C ASN A 108 -4.69 -8.55 8.69
N CYS A 109 -3.84 -9.14 9.52
CA CYS A 109 -4.12 -10.43 10.15
C CYS A 109 -5.34 -10.34 11.07
N ILE A 110 -5.45 -9.29 11.87
CA ILE A 110 -6.63 -9.06 12.72
C ILE A 110 -7.88 -8.88 11.86
N ALA A 111 -7.83 -8.03 10.83
CA ALA A 111 -8.94 -7.81 9.91
C ALA A 111 -9.33 -9.11 9.17
N CYS A 112 -8.36 -9.89 8.70
CA CYS A 112 -8.57 -11.20 8.11
C CYS A 112 -9.24 -12.14 9.11
N CYS A 113 -8.75 -12.25 10.34
CA CYS A 113 -9.36 -13.08 11.38
C CYS A 113 -10.80 -12.68 11.71
N ILE A 114 -11.10 -11.38 11.73
CA ILE A 114 -12.46 -10.84 11.90
C ILE A 114 -13.33 -11.22 10.69
N GLN A 115 -12.81 -11.07 9.47
CA GLN A 115 -13.52 -11.32 8.21
C GLN A 115 -13.76 -12.82 7.95
N THR A 116 -12.76 -13.67 8.21
CA THR A 116 -12.82 -15.11 7.96
C THR A 116 -13.49 -15.86 9.10
N GLY A 117 -13.73 -15.21 10.24
CA GLY A 117 -14.47 -15.79 11.35
C GLY A 117 -13.88 -17.13 11.79
N LEU A 118 -12.79 -17.08 12.57
CA LEU A 118 -12.30 -18.24 13.33
C LEU A 118 -13.26 -18.66 14.47
N THR A 119 -14.57 -18.52 14.26
CA THR A 119 -15.61 -19.19 15.04
C THR A 119 -16.61 -19.82 14.07
N PRO A 120 -16.75 -21.16 14.08
CA PRO A 120 -17.49 -21.87 13.05
C PRO A 120 -18.99 -21.61 13.23
N ASN A 121 -19.66 -21.35 12.11
CA ASN A 121 -21.10 -21.51 11.89
C ASN A 121 -22.05 -20.38 12.33
N ILE A 122 -21.81 -19.65 13.42
CA ILE A 122 -22.81 -18.64 13.89
C ILE A 122 -22.53 -17.21 13.38
N LEU A 123 -21.26 -16.84 13.24
CA LEU A 123 -20.88 -15.49 12.76
C LEU A 123 -20.85 -15.40 11.23
N LYS A 124 -20.68 -16.54 10.54
CA LYS A 124 -20.64 -16.63 9.08
C LYS A 124 -21.94 -16.12 8.45
N GLN A 125 -23.08 -16.46 9.05
CA GLN A 125 -24.39 -15.96 8.64
C GLN A 125 -24.47 -14.43 8.81
N LYS A 126 -24.09 -13.92 9.98
CA LYS A 126 -24.19 -12.49 10.33
C LYS A 126 -23.25 -11.55 9.55
N LEU A 127 -22.11 -12.04 9.07
CA LEU A 127 -21.11 -11.24 8.36
C LEU A 127 -21.21 -11.38 6.83
N LEU A 128 -21.77 -12.49 6.32
CA LEU A 128 -22.09 -12.65 4.90
C LEU A 128 -23.41 -11.98 4.53
N ASP A 129 -24.37 -11.91 5.45
CA ASP A 129 -25.71 -11.33 5.23
C ASP A 129 -25.75 -9.79 5.25
N ASP A 130 -24.61 -9.07 5.28
CA ASP A 130 -24.61 -7.59 5.27
C ASP A 130 -25.32 -6.99 4.04
N ILE A 131 -25.53 -7.76 2.97
CA ILE A 131 -26.34 -7.40 1.80
C ILE A 131 -27.34 -8.53 1.41
N GLY A 132 -27.59 -9.50 2.30
CA GLY A 132 -28.40 -10.69 1.99
C GLY A 132 -27.74 -11.64 0.98
N ASP A 133 -28.55 -12.41 0.24
CA ASP A 133 -28.12 -13.49 -0.67
C ASP A 133 -27.39 -13.04 -1.96
N ILE A 134 -26.90 -11.80 -2.02
CA ILE A 134 -26.24 -11.29 -3.21
C ILE A 134 -24.87 -11.95 -3.38
N PRO A 135 -24.61 -12.58 -4.54
CA PRO A 135 -23.34 -13.23 -4.79
C PRO A 135 -22.18 -12.21 -4.86
N SER A 136 -21.01 -12.61 -4.36
CA SER A 136 -19.84 -11.74 -4.19
C SER A 136 -19.22 -11.22 -5.48
N ASN A 137 -19.51 -11.86 -6.62
CA ASN A 137 -19.02 -11.48 -7.95
C ASN A 137 -19.92 -10.47 -8.67
N CYS A 138 -21.05 -10.09 -8.08
CA CYS A 138 -21.97 -9.07 -8.60
C CYS A 138 -22.35 -9.28 -10.08
N PRO A 139 -22.93 -10.43 -10.46
CA PRO A 139 -23.15 -10.76 -11.85
C PRO A 139 -24.36 -9.98 -12.37
N SER A 140 -24.29 -9.54 -13.63
CA SER A 140 -25.29 -8.62 -14.22
C SER A 140 -26.67 -9.25 -14.43
N ASP A 141 -26.75 -10.57 -14.41
CA ASP A 141 -27.97 -11.37 -14.56
C ASP A 141 -28.69 -11.65 -13.22
N TYR A 142 -28.09 -11.28 -12.08
CA TYR A 142 -28.74 -11.43 -10.77
C TYR A 142 -29.93 -10.44 -10.64
N PRO A 143 -31.10 -10.89 -10.13
CA PRO A 143 -32.29 -10.05 -10.02
C PRO A 143 -32.19 -9.09 -8.83
N TYR A 144 -31.43 -8.00 -9.00
CA TYR A 144 -31.32 -6.96 -7.98
C TYR A 144 -32.67 -6.26 -7.77
N PRO A 145 -33.19 -6.17 -6.52
CA PRO A 145 -34.46 -5.50 -6.23
C PRO A 145 -34.46 -4.02 -6.64
N VAL A 146 -33.31 -3.35 -6.50
CA VAL A 146 -33.12 -1.96 -6.91
C VAL A 146 -31.80 -1.81 -7.69
N PRO A 147 -31.76 -0.99 -8.76
CA PRO A 147 -30.54 -0.79 -9.55
C PRO A 147 -29.36 -0.25 -8.73
N LYS A 148 -29.63 0.54 -7.68
CA LYS A 148 -28.60 1.05 -6.77
C LYS A 148 -27.86 -0.07 -6.03
N LEU A 149 -28.49 -1.22 -5.87
CA LEU A 149 -27.91 -2.37 -5.16
C LEU A 149 -26.82 -3.06 -5.97
N TYR A 150 -26.95 -3.06 -7.29
CA TYR A 150 -25.89 -3.50 -8.19
C TYR A 150 -24.64 -2.63 -8.02
N LEU A 151 -24.80 -1.30 -7.95
CA LEU A 151 -23.68 -0.38 -7.71
C LEU A 151 -23.03 -0.62 -6.34
N ALA A 152 -23.84 -0.80 -5.29
CA ALA A 152 -23.33 -1.12 -3.95
C ALA A 152 -22.53 -2.44 -3.94
N CYS A 153 -23.02 -3.46 -4.66
CA CYS A 153 -22.30 -4.73 -4.84
C CYS A 153 -20.94 -4.49 -5.52
N MET A 154 -20.92 -3.78 -6.64
CA MET A 154 -19.70 -3.49 -7.40
C MET A 154 -18.67 -2.72 -6.58
N ILE A 155 -19.10 -1.75 -5.78
CA ILE A 155 -18.20 -0.99 -4.88
C ILE A 155 -17.64 -1.91 -3.80
N ARG A 156 -18.44 -2.80 -3.20
CA ARG A 156 -17.96 -3.79 -2.23
C ARG A 156 -16.93 -4.73 -2.85
N ALA A 157 -17.20 -5.27 -4.04
CA ALA A 157 -16.27 -6.15 -4.75
C ALA A 157 -14.95 -5.42 -5.07
N THR A 158 -15.06 -4.17 -5.53
CA THR A 158 -13.89 -3.31 -5.80
C THR A 158 -13.09 -3.09 -4.53
N ASN A 159 -13.73 -2.69 -3.43
CA ASN A 159 -13.07 -2.48 -2.14
C ASN A 159 -12.31 -3.73 -1.67
N PHE A 160 -12.93 -4.89 -1.80
CA PHE A 160 -12.29 -6.17 -1.48
C PHE A 160 -11.04 -6.40 -2.33
N VAL A 161 -11.11 -6.21 -3.65
CA VAL A 161 -9.94 -6.33 -4.54
C VAL A 161 -8.83 -5.36 -4.15
N PHE A 162 -9.15 -4.09 -3.89
CA PHE A 162 -8.16 -3.09 -3.49
C PHE A 162 -7.47 -3.44 -2.17
N MET A 163 -8.22 -3.92 -1.18
CA MET A 163 -7.69 -4.38 0.10
C MET A 163 -6.72 -5.56 -0.08
N TRP A 164 -7.05 -6.54 -0.92
CA TRP A 164 -6.18 -7.68 -1.20
C TRP A 164 -4.95 -7.31 -2.02
N MET A 165 -5.10 -6.44 -3.02
CA MET A 165 -3.98 -5.92 -3.81
C MET A 165 -2.98 -5.18 -2.91
N TYR A 166 -3.49 -4.33 -2.02
CA TYR A 166 -2.67 -3.64 -1.02
C TYR A 166 -1.96 -4.63 -0.09
N THR A 167 -2.67 -5.65 0.41
CA THR A 167 -2.09 -6.68 1.28
C THR A 167 -0.97 -7.46 0.57
N CYS A 168 -1.20 -7.91 -0.66
CA CYS A 168 -0.20 -8.61 -1.47
C CYS A 168 1.04 -7.73 -1.70
N LEU A 169 0.84 -6.45 -2.01
CA LEU A 169 1.94 -5.53 -2.23
C LEU A 169 2.79 -5.32 -0.96
N ASN A 170 2.15 -5.21 0.22
CA ASN A 170 2.88 -5.15 1.49
C ASN A 170 3.68 -6.43 1.78
N ILE A 171 3.16 -7.61 1.44
CA ILE A 171 3.89 -8.88 1.54
C ILE A 171 5.13 -8.85 0.62
N ILE A 172 4.98 -8.37 -0.61
CA ILE A 172 6.10 -8.22 -1.54
C ILE A 172 7.16 -7.26 -0.97
N PHE A 173 6.77 -6.13 -0.40
CA PHE A 173 7.70 -5.22 0.28
C PHE A 173 8.43 -5.86 1.46
N LEU A 174 7.73 -6.64 2.28
CA LEU A 174 8.33 -7.38 3.38
C LEU A 174 9.38 -8.38 2.88
N LEU A 175 9.05 -9.17 1.85
CA LEU A 175 9.97 -10.15 1.26
C LEU A 175 11.20 -9.46 0.66
N MET A 176 11.01 -8.32 -0.03
CA MET A 176 12.13 -7.52 -0.56
C MET A 176 13.03 -6.98 0.55
N ALA A 177 12.44 -6.55 1.68
CA ALA A 177 13.19 -6.08 2.84
C ALA A 177 14.02 -7.20 3.47
N PHE A 178 13.43 -8.37 3.72
CA PHE A 178 14.15 -9.52 4.26
C PHE A 178 15.22 -10.07 3.31
N SER A 179 15.01 -9.95 2.00
CA SER A 179 15.99 -10.39 1.00
C SER A 179 17.21 -9.47 0.86
N GLY A 180 17.26 -8.34 1.58
CA GLY A 180 18.35 -7.38 1.48
C GLY A 180 18.45 -6.69 0.10
N ILE A 181 17.36 -6.71 -0.68
CA ILE A 181 17.28 -6.04 -1.98
C ILE A 181 17.23 -4.52 -1.80
N LEU A 182 16.69 -4.07 -0.65
CA LEU A 182 16.67 -2.67 -0.28
C LEU A 182 18.09 -2.19 0.06
N PRO A 183 18.50 -1.00 -0.41
CA PRO A 183 19.80 -0.43 -0.11
C PRO A 183 19.95 -0.22 1.40
N THR A 184 21.05 -0.69 1.98
CA THR A 184 21.39 -0.46 3.38
C THR A 184 21.84 1.00 3.59
N GLU A 185 21.69 1.50 4.83
CA GLU A 185 22.07 2.88 5.16
C GLU A 185 23.54 3.16 4.83
N ASP A 186 24.43 2.19 5.01
CA ASP A 186 25.86 2.32 4.71
C ASP A 186 26.13 2.59 3.22
N GLU A 187 25.37 1.97 2.30
CA GLU A 187 25.49 2.22 0.87
C GLU A 187 25.00 3.63 0.50
N LEU A 188 23.99 4.14 1.20
CA LEU A 188 23.47 5.49 1.01
C LEU A 188 24.45 6.55 1.54
N VAL A 189 25.03 6.32 2.73
CA VAL A 189 26.03 7.22 3.34
C VAL A 189 27.29 7.31 2.49
N ARG A 190 27.78 6.19 1.94
CA ARG A 190 28.94 6.21 1.03
C ARG A 190 28.66 7.03 -0.22
N LYS A 191 27.53 6.82 -0.88
CA LYS A 191 27.14 7.63 -2.05
C LYS A 191 27.10 9.12 -1.74
N LYS A 192 26.56 9.51 -0.58
CA LYS A 192 26.50 10.93 -0.18
C LYS A 192 27.91 11.55 -0.06
N LYS A 193 28.87 10.82 0.52
CA LYS A 193 30.27 11.27 0.58
C LYS A 193 30.87 11.43 -0.82
N ASP A 194 30.61 10.47 -1.71
CA ASP A 194 31.12 10.52 -3.09
C ASP A 194 30.57 11.72 -3.87
N PHE A 195 29.28 12.06 -3.69
CA PHE A 195 28.68 13.25 -4.31
C PHE A 195 29.30 14.55 -3.78
N ASN A 196 29.42 14.71 -2.45
CA ASN A 196 30.03 15.92 -1.88
C ASN A 196 31.48 16.11 -2.34
N ILE A 197 32.29 15.05 -2.41
CA ILE A 197 33.68 15.16 -2.85
C ILE A 197 33.76 15.56 -4.33
N LYS A 198 32.92 14.98 -5.20
CA LYS A 198 32.93 15.28 -6.63
C LYS A 198 32.56 16.73 -6.92
N THR A 199 31.54 17.27 -6.25
CA THR A 199 31.13 18.68 -6.40
C THR A 199 32.20 19.65 -5.90
N ILE A 200 32.94 19.29 -4.85
CA ILE A 200 34.04 20.11 -4.34
C ILE A 200 35.21 20.14 -5.34
N ILE A 201 35.57 19.01 -5.94
CA ILE A 201 36.68 18.94 -6.92
C ILE A 201 36.33 19.71 -8.20
N GLU A 202 35.12 19.51 -8.75
CA GLU A 202 34.68 20.23 -9.95
C GLU A 202 34.63 21.75 -9.72
N GLY A 203 34.22 22.21 -8.52
CA GLY A 203 34.24 23.62 -8.18
C GLY A 203 35.64 24.23 -8.01
N ILE A 204 36.67 23.43 -7.71
CA ILE A 204 38.06 23.90 -7.58
C ILE A 204 38.73 24.02 -8.96
N GLU A 205 38.47 23.09 -9.88
CA GLU A 205 39.01 23.14 -11.24
C GLU A 205 38.48 24.35 -12.03
N ASP A 206 37.20 24.71 -11.85
CA ASP A 206 36.60 25.89 -12.50
C ASP A 206 37.19 27.24 -12.01
N ASP A 207 37.79 27.27 -10.82
CA ASP A 207 38.42 28.47 -10.24
C ASP A 207 39.89 28.62 -10.65
N GLU A 208 40.59 27.53 -11.00
CA GLU A 208 41.96 27.59 -11.52
C GLU A 208 42.02 28.02 -12.99
N GLU A 209 40.99 27.73 -13.80
CA GLU A 209 40.97 28.10 -15.23
C GLU A 209 40.67 29.59 -15.47
N LYS A 210 40.28 30.34 -14.42
CA LYS A 210 40.00 31.79 -14.48
C LYS A 210 41.12 32.69 -13.98
N LYS A 211 42.29 32.13 -13.65
CA LYS A 211 43.46 32.87 -13.15
C LYS A 211 44.59 32.89 -14.16
#